data_AF-A0A927TN77-F1
#
_entry.id   AF-A0A927TN77-F1
#
_cell.length_a   1.000
_cell.length_b   1.000
_cell.length_c   1.000
_cell.angle_alpha   90.00
_cell.angle_beta   90.00
_cell.angle_gamma   90.00
#
_symmetry.space_group_name_H-M   'P 1'
#
loop_
_entity.id
_entity.type
_entity.pdbx_description
1 polymer ?
#
loop_
_entity_poly.entity_id
_entity_poly.type
_entity_poly.pdbx_seq_one_letter_code
_entity_poly.pdbx_strand_id
1 'polypeptide(L)'
;MERKIMPFYLTYPDIMDKAEAIFRPAKIGRIDNRQYEKDVEYFRQMYPQGAKQIQKEIEKALAILDYDGSVIYDEYPERLRIDKMAKDILETIRSKVWDGECVTEQEAMQLQKLIGCEQIQDYVLLVLLQEILLRRQLKNRVN
;
A
#
# COMPACT_ATOMS: atom_id res chain seq x y z
N MET A 1 -11.89 3.48 37.62
CA MET A 1 -10.71 2.92 36.94
C MET A 1 -10.69 3.47 35.53
N GLU A 2 -9.83 4.45 35.25
CA GLU A 2 -9.59 4.89 33.88
C GLU A 2 -8.94 3.74 33.09
N ARG A 3 -9.60 3.30 32.01
CA ARG A 3 -8.95 2.40 31.06
C ARG A 3 -7.94 3.24 30.27
N LYS A 4 -6.66 3.05 30.56
CA LYS A 4 -5.58 3.61 29.75
C LYS A 4 -5.67 2.97 28.36
N ILE A 5 -6.27 3.67 27.40
CA ILE A 5 -6.31 3.23 26.01
C ILE A 5 -4.87 3.26 25.50
N MET A 6 -4.29 2.08 25.34
CA MET A 6 -2.96 1.96 24.78
C MET A 6 -3.04 2.37 23.30
N PRO A 7 -2.13 3.24 22.82
CA PRO A 7 -2.12 3.61 21.41
C PRO A 7 -1.92 2.36 20.55
N PHE A 8 -2.51 2.35 19.35
CA PHE A 8 -2.64 1.17 18.49
C PHE A 8 -1.29 0.46 18.21
N TYR A 9 -0.18 1.21 18.25
CA TYR A 9 1.16 0.68 18.03
C TYR A 9 1.72 -0.12 19.21
N LEU A 10 1.07 -0.14 20.38
CA LEU A 10 1.48 -0.91 21.57
C LEU A 10 0.67 -2.21 21.76
N THR A 11 -0.32 -2.49 20.91
CA THR A 11 -1.10 -3.75 20.92
C THR A 11 -0.58 -4.79 19.92
N TYR A 12 0.63 -4.61 19.42
CA TYR A 12 1.28 -5.56 18.51
C TYR A 12 1.66 -6.85 19.24
N PRO A 13 1.38 -8.04 18.67
CA PRO A 13 1.73 -9.33 19.25
C PRO A 13 3.22 -9.44 19.63
N ASP A 14 4.12 -8.93 18.79
CA ASP A 14 5.58 -9.04 18.98
C ASP A 14 6.19 -7.98 19.92
N ILE A 15 5.39 -6.99 20.36
CA ILE A 15 5.79 -6.06 21.42
C ILE A 15 5.56 -6.71 22.79
N MET A 16 4.59 -7.62 22.91
CA MET A 16 4.28 -8.28 24.18
C MET A 16 5.34 -9.29 24.59
N ASP A 17 5.96 -10.01 23.65
CA ASP A 17 7.13 -10.86 23.94
C ASP A 17 8.35 -10.04 24.40
N LYS A 18 8.33 -8.72 24.15
CA LYS A 18 9.37 -7.76 24.55
C LYS A 18 8.93 -6.88 25.72
N ALA A 19 7.82 -7.16 26.38
CA ALA A 19 7.41 -6.43 27.58
C ALA A 19 8.46 -6.53 28.71
N GLU A 20 9.21 -7.65 28.76
CA GLU A 20 10.37 -7.81 29.65
C GLU A 20 11.58 -6.94 29.24
N ALA A 21 11.63 -6.44 28.00
CA ALA A 21 12.71 -5.60 27.48
C ALA A 21 12.43 -4.08 27.60
N ILE A 22 11.27 -3.67 28.12
CA ILE A 22 10.93 -2.25 28.34
C ILE A 22 11.93 -1.58 29.32
N PHE A 23 12.62 -2.36 30.16
CA PHE A 23 13.69 -1.87 31.04
C PHE A 23 15.09 -1.83 30.39
N ARG A 24 15.23 -1.90 29.05
CA ARG A 24 16.52 -1.67 28.38
C ARG A 24 16.47 -0.41 27.51
N PRO A 25 17.02 0.73 27.96
CA PRO A 25 16.94 2.02 27.25
C PRO A 25 17.88 2.13 26.03
N ALA A 26 18.17 1.05 25.31
CA ALA A 26 19.32 1.02 24.37
C ALA A 26 19.07 0.46 22.96
N LYS A 27 17.82 0.23 22.52
CA LYS A 27 17.55 -0.16 21.11
C LYS A 27 16.25 0.43 20.55
N ILE A 28 16.08 1.75 20.67
CA ILE A 28 15.22 2.51 19.75
C ILE A 28 16.15 2.96 18.62
N GLY A 29 16.26 2.19 17.54
CA GLY A 29 17.16 2.61 16.45
C GLY A 29 17.48 1.59 15.37
N ARG A 30 17.09 0.32 15.54
CA ARG A 30 17.14 -0.67 14.46
C ARG A 30 15.84 -1.44 14.46
N ILE A 31 14.88 -0.97 13.67
CA ILE A 31 13.80 -1.84 13.22
C ILE A 31 14.51 -2.91 12.38
N ASP A 32 14.50 -4.16 12.84
CA ASP A 32 14.98 -5.28 12.05
C ASP A 32 14.17 -5.32 10.75
N ASN A 33 14.82 -5.39 9.59
CA ASN A 33 14.13 -5.43 8.29
C ASN A 33 13.06 -6.53 8.26
N ARG A 34 13.30 -7.65 8.96
CA ARG A 34 12.33 -8.74 9.10
C ARG A 34 11.10 -8.37 9.92
N GLN A 35 11.24 -7.52 10.94
CA GLN A 35 10.09 -7.04 11.71
C GLN A 35 9.28 -6.05 10.88
N TYR A 36 9.96 -5.15 10.16
CA TYR A 36 9.30 -4.20 9.27
C TYR A 36 8.46 -4.89 8.19
N GLU A 37 8.99 -5.94 7.56
CA GLU A 37 8.27 -6.71 6.54
C GLU A 37 7.01 -7.37 7.11
N LYS A 38 7.10 -7.96 8.32
CA LYS A 38 5.94 -8.53 9.02
C LYS A 38 4.89 -7.49 9.36
N ASP A 39 5.33 -6.32 9.85
CA ASP A 39 4.42 -5.23 10.20
C ASP A 39 3.69 -4.72 8.94
N VAL A 40 4.39 -4.59 7.81
CA VAL A 40 3.79 -4.21 6.52
C VAL A 40 2.76 -5.24 6.05
N GLU A 41 3.07 -6.53 6.14
CA GLU A 41 2.13 -7.59 5.78
C GLU A 41 0.87 -7.57 6.65
N TYR A 42 1.05 -7.38 7.96
CA TYR A 42 -0.06 -7.22 8.90
C TYR A 42 -0.94 -6.01 8.56
N PHE A 43 -0.34 -4.85 8.28
CA PHE A 43 -1.09 -3.66 7.88
C PHE A 43 -1.87 -3.86 6.58
N ARG A 44 -1.27 -4.53 5.59
CA ARG A 44 -1.94 -4.87 4.33
C ARG A 44 -3.16 -5.75 4.58
N GLN A 45 -3.12 -6.67 5.56
CA GLN A 45 -4.28 -7.49 5.92
C GLN A 45 -5.43 -6.67 6.53
N MET A 46 -5.14 -5.55 7.19
CA MET A 46 -6.15 -4.67 7.76
C MET A 46 -6.83 -3.74 6.74
N TYR A 47 -6.29 -3.62 5.52
CA TYR A 47 -6.86 -2.74 4.52
C TYR A 47 -8.30 -3.16 4.17
N PRO A 48 -9.23 -2.18 4.03
CA PRO A 48 -10.57 -2.45 3.50
C PRO A 48 -10.47 -3.20 2.19
N GLN A 49 -11.41 -4.11 1.94
CA GLN A 49 -11.25 -5.02 0.82
C GLN A 49 -11.30 -4.29 -0.53
N GLY A 50 -12.09 -3.22 -0.65
CA GLY A 50 -12.09 -2.36 -1.84
C GLY A 50 -10.73 -1.70 -2.10
N ALA A 51 -10.03 -1.26 -1.04
CA ALA A 51 -8.68 -0.69 -1.16
C ALA A 51 -7.65 -1.75 -1.58
N LYS A 52 -7.78 -2.99 -1.09
CA LYS A 52 -6.95 -4.12 -1.53
C LYS A 52 -7.11 -4.40 -3.03
N GLN A 53 -8.32 -4.28 -3.57
CA GLN A 53 -8.53 -4.47 -5.01
C GLN A 53 -7.83 -3.38 -5.84
N ILE A 54 -7.93 -2.11 -5.42
CA ILE A 54 -7.19 -1.00 -6.05
C ILE A 54 -5.68 -1.28 -6.01
N GLN A 55 -5.16 -1.66 -4.85
CA GLN A 55 -3.74 -1.98 -4.69
C GLN A 55 -3.29 -3.11 -5.62
N LYS A 56 -4.06 -4.21 -5.71
CA LYS A 56 -3.76 -5.34 -6.61
C LYS A 56 -3.71 -4.90 -8.08
N GLU A 57 -4.62 -4.04 -8.50
CA GLU A 57 -4.65 -3.56 -9.89
C GLU A 57 -3.47 -2.62 -10.19
N ILE A 58 -3.07 -1.78 -9.22
CA ILE A 58 -1.85 -0.98 -9.31
C ILE A 58 -0.60 -1.87 -9.40
N GLU A 59 -0.49 -2.90 -8.56
CA GLU A 59 0.63 -3.84 -8.56
C GLU A 59 0.76 -4.57 -9.91
N LYS A 60 -0.37 -4.99 -10.50
CA LYS A 60 -0.42 -5.61 -11.84
C LYS A 60 0.03 -4.64 -12.93
N ALA A 61 -0.49 -3.41 -12.92
CA ALA A 61 -0.11 -2.39 -13.91
C ALA A 61 1.38 -2.06 -13.84
N LEU A 62 1.93 -1.91 -12.62
CA LEU A 62 3.34 -1.64 -12.42
C LEU A 62 4.24 -2.84 -12.72
N ALA A 63 3.77 -4.08 -12.54
CA ALA A 63 4.55 -5.28 -12.90
C ALA A 63 4.88 -5.33 -14.40
N ILE A 64 3.97 -4.83 -15.26
CA ILE A 64 4.22 -4.72 -16.71
C ILE A 64 5.31 -3.66 -17.00
N LEU A 65 5.41 -2.63 -16.17
CA LEU A 65 6.38 -1.54 -16.29
C LEU A 65 7.71 -1.82 -15.57
N ASP A 66 7.84 -2.99 -14.94
CA ASP A 66 9.01 -3.38 -14.16
C ASP A 66 10.11 -3.99 -15.05
N TYR A 67 10.69 -3.14 -15.90
CA TYR A 67 11.82 -3.50 -16.77
C TYR A 67 12.89 -2.41 -16.76
N ASP A 68 14.13 -2.78 -17.13
CA ASP A 68 15.24 -1.84 -17.17
C ASP A 68 15.04 -0.75 -18.23
N GLY A 69 15.24 0.52 -17.83
CA GLY A 69 14.98 1.67 -18.70
C GLY A 69 13.49 2.01 -18.87
N SER A 70 12.62 1.48 -18.01
CA SER A 70 11.21 1.87 -18.00
C SER A 70 11.02 3.28 -17.44
N VAL A 71 9.85 3.84 -17.75
CA VAL A 71 9.41 5.16 -17.28
C VAL A 71 9.43 5.27 -15.75
N ILE A 72 9.19 4.16 -15.05
CA ILE A 72 9.21 4.15 -13.58
C ILE A 72 10.62 4.24 -13.02
N TYR A 73 11.67 4.01 -13.82
CA TYR A 73 13.07 4.16 -13.45
C TYR A 73 13.79 5.33 -14.12
N ASP A 74 13.08 6.17 -14.87
CA ASP A 74 13.63 7.43 -15.39
C ASP A 74 14.13 8.33 -14.25
N GLU A 75 15.22 9.07 -14.51
CA GLU A 75 15.81 10.03 -13.57
C GLU A 75 14.76 11.04 -13.07
N TYR A 76 13.91 11.51 -13.98
CA TYR A 76 12.81 12.44 -13.70
C TYR A 76 11.52 11.95 -14.36
N PRO A 77 10.67 11.19 -13.64
CA PRO A 77 9.39 10.79 -14.19
C PRO A 77 8.49 12.02 -14.35
N GLU A 78 7.94 12.22 -15.53
CA GLU A 78 7.06 13.35 -15.82
C GLU A 78 5.74 13.21 -15.06
N ARG A 79 5.35 14.26 -14.33
CA ARG A 79 4.12 14.28 -13.51
C ARG A 79 2.86 13.91 -14.31
N LEU A 80 2.69 14.49 -15.51
CA LEU A 80 1.52 14.24 -16.35
C LEU A 80 1.40 12.78 -16.77
N ARG A 81 2.54 12.09 -16.97
CA ARG A 81 2.56 10.67 -17.32
C ARG A 81 2.09 9.80 -16.16
N ILE A 82 2.51 10.12 -14.94
CA ILE A 82 2.05 9.41 -13.73
C ILE A 82 0.56 9.69 -13.48
N ASP A 83 0.13 10.96 -13.60
CA ASP A 83 -1.27 11.33 -13.43
C ASP A 83 -2.17 10.61 -14.45
N LYS A 84 -1.71 10.50 -15.70
CA LYS A 84 -2.41 9.73 -16.74
C LYS A 84 -2.48 8.25 -16.39
N MET A 85 -1.38 7.65 -15.94
CA MET A 85 -1.37 6.24 -15.51
C MET A 85 -2.36 5.97 -14.38
N ALA A 86 -2.46 6.87 -13.39
CA ALA A 86 -3.45 6.75 -12.32
C ALA A 86 -4.90 6.80 -12.85
N LYS A 87 -5.18 7.64 -13.86
CA LYS A 87 -6.49 7.69 -14.53
C LYS A 87 -6.78 6.40 -15.31
N ASP A 88 -5.82 5.92 -16.09
CA ASP A 88 -5.97 4.71 -16.90
C ASP A 88 -6.25 3.48 -16.00
N ILE A 89 -5.57 3.39 -14.84
CA ILE A 89 -5.82 2.36 -13.83
C ILE A 89 -7.23 2.51 -13.24
N LEU A 90 -7.66 3.72 -12.90
CA LEU A 90 -9.00 3.97 -12.37
C LEU A 90 -10.10 3.59 -13.38
N GLU A 91 -9.90 3.87 -14.66
CA GLU A 91 -10.82 3.47 -15.74
C GLU A 91 -10.87 1.94 -15.88
N THR A 92 -9.72 1.27 -15.81
CA THR A 92 -9.64 -0.20 -15.83
C THR A 92 -10.42 -0.81 -14.67
N ILE A 93 -10.27 -0.25 -13.46
CA ILE A 93 -11.01 -0.69 -12.28
C ILE A 93 -12.51 -0.46 -12.46
N ARG A 94 -12.92 0.70 -13.00
CA ARG A 94 -14.33 1.00 -13.29
C ARG A 94 -14.95 0.01 -14.28
N SER A 95 -14.22 -0.36 -15.34
CA SER A 95 -14.67 -1.36 -16.30
C SER A 95 -14.89 -2.70 -15.62
N LYS A 96 -13.91 -3.19 -14.85
CA LYS A 96 -14.03 -4.48 -14.12
C LYS A 96 -15.22 -4.55 -13.18
N VAL A 97 -15.52 -3.43 -12.50
CA VAL A 97 -16.70 -3.33 -11.62
C VAL A 97 -17.99 -3.39 -12.42
N TRP A 98 -18.04 -2.73 -13.59
CA TRP A 98 -19.19 -2.77 -14.50
C TRP A 98 -19.42 -4.17 -15.09
N ASP A 99 -18.32 -4.83 -15.48
CA ASP A 99 -18.31 -6.18 -16.07
C ASP A 99 -18.60 -7.28 -15.03
N GLY A 100 -18.65 -6.93 -13.74
CA GLY A 100 -19.01 -7.86 -12.66
C GLY A 100 -17.91 -8.87 -12.30
N GLU A 101 -16.64 -8.60 -12.65
CA GLU A 101 -15.50 -9.49 -12.37
C GLU A 101 -15.07 -9.51 -10.88
N CYS A 102 -15.91 -9.00 -9.98
CA CYS A 102 -15.61 -8.88 -8.56
C CYS A 102 -15.63 -10.26 -7.87
N VAL A 103 -14.64 -10.51 -7.00
CA VAL A 103 -14.46 -11.81 -6.31
C VAL A 103 -15.58 -12.09 -5.31
N THR A 104 -16.10 -11.06 -4.62
CA THR A 104 -17.22 -11.19 -3.68
C THR A 104 -18.14 -9.96 -3.71
N GLU A 105 -19.40 -10.13 -3.32
CA GLU A 105 -20.42 -9.05 -3.29
C GLU A 105 -20.04 -7.92 -2.33
N GLN A 106 -19.45 -8.24 -1.17
CA GLN A 106 -19.02 -7.26 -0.17
C GLN A 106 -17.87 -6.40 -0.69
N GLU A 107 -16.92 -7.01 -1.41
CA GLU A 107 -15.80 -6.33 -2.03
C GLU A 107 -16.27 -5.38 -3.13
N ALA A 108 -17.19 -5.83 -3.98
CA ALA A 108 -17.78 -5.01 -5.04
C ALA A 108 -18.46 -3.77 -4.46
N MET A 109 -19.27 -3.94 -3.42
CA MET A 109 -19.99 -2.85 -2.77
C MET A 109 -19.04 -1.82 -2.14
N GLN A 110 -17.98 -2.27 -1.45
CA GLN A 110 -16.98 -1.37 -0.87
C GLN A 110 -16.20 -0.62 -1.95
N LEU A 111 -15.78 -1.32 -3.01
CA LEU A 111 -15.04 -0.74 -4.12
C LEU A 111 -15.89 0.30 -4.87
N GLN A 112 -17.16 -0.01 -5.13
CA GLN A 112 -18.08 0.92 -5.78
C GLN A 112 -18.31 2.19 -4.94
N LYS A 113 -18.41 2.05 -3.61
CA LYS A 113 -18.47 3.19 -2.69
C LYS A 113 -17.19 4.05 -2.76
N LEU A 114 -16.01 3.44 -2.82
CA LEU A 114 -14.73 4.15 -2.93
C LEU A 114 -14.59 4.88 -4.27
N ILE A 115 -15.00 4.25 -5.38
CA ILE A 115 -14.94 4.85 -6.73
C ILE A 115 -15.87 6.06 -6.84
N GLY A 116 -16.97 6.08 -6.09
CA GLY A 116 -17.90 7.21 -6.05
C GLY A 116 -17.37 8.44 -5.32
N CYS A 117 -16.24 8.35 -4.61
CA CYS A 117 -15.62 9.50 -3.95
C CYS A 117 -14.91 10.41 -4.97
N GLU A 118 -15.06 11.73 -4.82
CA GLU A 118 -14.43 12.71 -5.73
C GLU A 118 -12.90 12.63 -5.75
N GLN A 119 -12.28 12.30 -4.61
CA GLN A 119 -10.83 12.26 -4.43
C GLN A 119 -10.20 10.89 -4.72
N ILE A 120 -10.94 9.97 -5.35
CA ILE A 120 -10.41 8.61 -5.60
C ILE A 120 -9.17 8.62 -6.49
N GLN A 121 -9.10 9.56 -7.45
CA GLN A 121 -7.94 9.68 -8.32
C GLN A 121 -6.68 10.04 -7.54
N ASP A 122 -6.77 10.96 -6.58
CA ASP A 122 -5.63 11.37 -5.74
C ASP A 122 -5.17 10.22 -4.85
N TYR A 123 -6.12 9.42 -4.34
CA TYR A 123 -5.80 8.20 -3.59
C TYR A 123 -5.05 7.19 -4.45
N VAL A 124 -5.55 6.88 -5.66
CA VAL A 124 -4.90 5.97 -6.61
C VAL A 124 -3.51 6.47 -6.96
N LEU A 125 -3.37 7.77 -7.21
CA LEU A 125 -2.08 8.41 -7.49
C LEU A 125 -1.10 8.24 -6.32
N LEU A 126 -1.55 8.46 -5.09
CA LEU A 126 -0.71 8.32 -3.90
C LEU A 126 -0.22 6.88 -3.74
N VAL A 127 -1.10 5.90 -3.89
CA VAL A 127 -0.73 4.47 -3.80
C VAL A 127 0.21 4.08 -4.94
N LEU A 128 -0.05 4.54 -6.16
CA LEU A 128 0.82 4.33 -7.32
C LEU A 128 2.23 4.89 -7.09
N LEU A 129 2.32 6.13 -6.61
CA LEU A 129 3.60 6.79 -6.28
C LEU A 129 4.35 6.03 -5.18
N GLN A 130 3.64 5.58 -4.14
CA GLN A 130 4.24 4.79 -3.07
C GLN A 130 4.87 3.50 -3.62
N GLU A 131 4.17 2.77 -4.48
CA GLU A 131 4.70 1.53 -5.09
C GLU A 131 5.91 1.82 -6.00
N ILE A 132 5.87 2.88 -6.81
CA ILE A 132 7.02 3.30 -7.62
C ILE A 132 8.23 3.63 -6.74
N LEU A 133 8.03 4.37 -5.65
CA LEU A 133 9.08 4.73 -4.71
C LEU A 133 9.69 3.49 -4.05
N LEU A 134 8.86 2.53 -3.63
CA LEU A 134 9.33 1.28 -3.04
C LEU A 134 10.18 0.48 -4.03
N ARG A 135 9.74 0.34 -5.29
CA ARG A 135 10.52 -0.36 -6.32
C ARG A 135 11.87 0.29 -6.59
N ARG A 136 11.92 1.63 -6.61
CA ARG A 136 13.17 2.39 -6.75
C ARG A 136 14.11 2.17 -5.55
N GLN A 137 13.58 2.19 -4.33
CA GLN A 137 14.36 1.94 -3.12
C GLN A 137 14.93 0.52 -3.07
N LEU A 138 14.15 -0.47 -3.51
CA LEU A 138 14.62 -1.85 -3.59
C LEU A 138 15.74 -2.00 -4.63
N LYS A 139 15.59 -1.41 -5.82
CA LYS A 139 16.63 -1.43 -6.86
C LYS A 139 17.94 -0.78 -6.38
N ASN A 140 17.84 0.36 -5.68
CA ASN A 140 19.00 1.07 -5.12
C ASN A 140 19.71 0.34 -3.98
N ARG A 141 19.09 -0.68 -3.37
CA ARG A 141 19.74 -1.53 -2.35
C ARG A 141 20.46 -2.73 -2.95
N VAL A 142 20.11 -3.11 -4.18
CA VAL A 142 20.67 -4.27 -4.88
C VAL A 142 21.92 -3.89 -5.70
N ASN A 143 22.00 -2.63 -6.15
CA ASN A 143 23.19 -2.03 -6.76
C ASN A 143 24.17 -1.51 -5.69
#